data_AF-A0A166VVB8-F1
#
_entry.id   AF-A0A166VVB8-F1
#
_cell.length_a   1.000
_cell.length_b   1.000
_cell.length_c   1.000
_cell.angle_alpha   90.00
_cell.angle_beta   90.00
_cell.angle_gamma   90.00
#
_symmetry.space_group_name_H-M   'P 1'
#
loop_
_entity.id
_entity.type
_entity.pdbx_description
1 polymer ?
#
loop_
_entity_poly.entity_id
_entity_poly.type
_entity_poly.pdbx_seq_one_letter_code
_entity_poly.pdbx_strand_id
1 'polypeptide(L)'
;MFTNGLLRSNPPIEGLHESIVINSRRLHLTLGVMAFSDNATLNPSTSPSGSAVPARQTTSHPKSLAAAQALLASLRPHIRALLNSDSDSSSPANPVRDGAARREIGDGSARSRKLKLKLNRMDIMKPERAPHRLRSDADEQEQGAEGEGVYGRVLWVGPDTSNINVEGGVDGDADTRRLHGVCTFINRQFMDAGLVMDERRPLKLHCTIANTTYRKPRPKSHAHNLPFSYSAILASPAFKTISTSRNRDVSDSQHQQQACLNRSERVVIRDGQMGQVNIDKGKGNESKPKERARGRGVPVPVDLGVWEVGEVQICEMGSHGPEGEYVCVARCEF
;
A
#
# COMPACT_ATOMS: atom_id res chain seq x y z
N MET A 1 -9.86 13.74 -15.06
CA MET A 1 -9.34 12.85 -13.99
C MET A 1 -7.90 12.50 -14.28
N PHE A 2 -7.08 12.33 -13.22
CA PHE A 2 -5.62 12.13 -13.28
C PHE A 2 -5.14 11.09 -14.31
N THR A 3 -5.73 9.89 -14.31
CA THR A 3 -5.34 8.79 -15.21
C THR A 3 -5.53 9.13 -16.69
N ASN A 4 -6.61 9.80 -17.06
CA ASN A 4 -6.83 10.28 -18.42
C ASN A 4 -5.79 11.33 -18.83
N GLY A 5 -5.33 12.16 -17.88
CA GLY A 5 -4.24 13.10 -18.11
C GLY A 5 -2.90 12.41 -18.37
N LEU A 6 -2.60 11.32 -17.66
CA LEU A 6 -1.40 10.52 -17.90
C LEU A 6 -1.42 9.90 -19.30
N LEU A 7 -2.54 9.28 -19.70
CA LEU A 7 -2.69 8.65 -21.02
C LEU A 7 -2.64 9.65 -22.19
N ARG A 8 -3.00 10.92 -21.94
CA ARG A 8 -2.96 12.02 -22.94
C ARG A 8 -1.69 12.87 -22.86
N SER A 9 -0.69 12.46 -22.08
CA SER A 9 0.55 13.22 -21.95
C SER A 9 1.27 13.32 -23.30
N ASN A 10 1.88 14.48 -23.56
CA ASN A 10 2.69 14.75 -24.75
C ASN A 10 4.07 15.30 -24.30
N PRO A 11 5.18 14.57 -24.54
CA PRO A 11 5.24 13.26 -25.20
C PRO A 11 4.53 12.15 -24.39
N PRO A 12 4.10 11.05 -25.04
CA PRO A 12 3.55 9.89 -24.35
C PRO A 12 4.51 9.35 -23.29
N ILE A 13 3.97 8.96 -22.14
CA ILE A 13 4.78 8.39 -21.05
C ILE A 13 5.24 7.00 -21.47
N GLU A 14 6.55 6.80 -21.52
CA GLU A 14 7.16 5.53 -21.89
C GLU A 14 6.62 4.36 -21.04
N GLY A 15 6.25 3.28 -21.73
CA GLY A 15 5.72 2.07 -21.11
C GLY A 15 4.32 2.18 -20.52
N LEU A 16 3.73 3.38 -20.42
CA LEU A 16 2.36 3.55 -19.96
C LEU A 16 1.37 3.24 -21.09
N HIS A 17 0.37 2.40 -20.83
CA HIS A 17 -0.64 1.99 -21.79
C HIS A 17 -2.00 1.92 -21.12
N GLU A 18 -3.08 2.17 -21.84
CA GLU A 18 -4.45 2.17 -21.29
C GLU A 18 -4.80 0.86 -20.57
N SER A 19 -4.41 -0.29 -21.13
CA SER A 19 -4.71 -1.62 -20.57
C SER A 19 -4.03 -1.91 -19.24
N ILE A 20 -2.99 -1.16 -18.85
CA ILE A 20 -2.35 -1.30 -17.55
C ILE A 20 -2.91 -0.32 -16.51
N VAL A 21 -3.70 0.68 -16.92
CA VAL A 21 -4.34 1.64 -16.02
C VAL A 21 -5.60 0.99 -15.41
N ILE A 22 -5.70 1.04 -14.10
CA ILE A 22 -6.83 0.51 -13.35
C ILE A 22 -7.96 1.54 -13.38
N ASN A 23 -9.17 1.11 -13.77
CA ASN A 23 -10.36 1.94 -13.69
C ASN A 23 -10.59 2.38 -12.24
N SER A 24 -10.87 3.67 -12.01
CA SER A 24 -11.09 4.22 -10.67
C SER A 24 -12.29 3.59 -9.95
N ARG A 25 -13.24 2.98 -10.68
CA ARG A 25 -14.31 2.16 -10.10
C ARG A 25 -13.79 0.91 -9.37
N ARG A 26 -12.53 0.53 -9.59
CA ARG A 26 -11.84 -0.62 -8.99
C ARG A 26 -10.88 -0.22 -7.86
N LEU A 27 -11.01 0.98 -7.29
CA LEU A 27 -10.16 1.42 -6.18
C LEU A 27 -10.54 0.65 -4.91
N HIS A 28 -9.93 -0.51 -4.73
CA HIS A 28 -10.01 -1.30 -3.50
C HIS A 28 -8.67 -1.25 -2.76
N LEU A 29 -8.72 -1.32 -1.44
CA LEU A 29 -7.56 -1.60 -0.59
C LEU A 29 -7.53 -3.10 -0.31
N THR A 30 -6.47 -3.78 -0.73
CA THR A 30 -6.33 -5.22 -0.51
C THR A 30 -5.82 -5.51 0.90
N LEU A 31 -6.59 -6.26 1.69
CA LEU A 31 -6.21 -6.66 3.06
C LEU A 31 -5.44 -7.98 3.12
N GLY A 32 -5.63 -8.85 2.14
CA GLY A 32 -5.01 -10.17 2.08
C GLY A 32 -5.50 -10.95 0.87
N VAL A 33 -4.82 -12.07 0.59
CA VAL A 33 -5.20 -13.01 -0.46
C VAL A 33 -5.42 -14.38 0.19
N MET A 34 -6.50 -15.04 -0.20
CA MET A 34 -6.86 -16.37 0.25
C MET A 34 -6.82 -17.33 -0.94
N ALA A 35 -6.46 -18.59 -0.68
CA ALA A 35 -6.59 -19.68 -1.63
C ALA A 35 -7.51 -20.73 -1.00
N PHE A 36 -8.63 -21.01 -1.66
CA PHE A 36 -9.55 -22.07 -1.27
C PHE A 36 -9.20 -23.34 -2.05
N SER A 37 -9.27 -24.48 -1.40
CA SER A 37 -9.26 -25.75 -2.11
C SER A 37 -10.64 -25.92 -2.74
N ASP A 38 -10.70 -26.11 -4.05
CA ASP A 38 -11.94 -26.53 -4.68
C ASP A 38 -12.40 -27.81 -4.00
N ASN A 39 -13.60 -27.82 -3.42
CA ASN A 39 -14.21 -29.01 -2.81
C ASN A 39 -14.53 -30.11 -3.87
N ALA A 40 -13.95 -30.02 -5.07
CA ALA A 40 -14.14 -30.96 -6.14
C ALA A 40 -13.34 -32.24 -5.85
N THR A 41 -14.08 -33.31 -5.57
CA THR A 41 -13.66 -34.71 -5.65
C THR A 41 -12.59 -35.17 -4.65
N LEU A 42 -12.94 -35.17 -3.36
CA LEU A 42 -12.52 -36.30 -2.52
C LEU A 42 -13.22 -37.56 -3.06
N ASN A 43 -12.65 -38.20 -4.08
CA ASN A 43 -12.97 -39.58 -4.37
C ASN A 43 -12.50 -40.41 -3.17
N PRO A 44 -13.39 -41.12 -2.46
CA PRO A 44 -12.98 -42.04 -1.42
C PRO A 44 -12.32 -43.25 -2.08
N SER A 45 -11.02 -43.15 -2.39
CA SER A 45 -10.23 -44.31 -2.77
C SER A 45 -10.03 -45.16 -1.53
N THR A 46 -10.90 -46.15 -1.40
CA THR A 46 -10.86 -47.27 -0.47
C THR A 46 -9.47 -47.91 -0.51
N SER A 47 -8.71 -47.79 0.57
CA SER A 47 -7.54 -48.64 0.82
C SER A 47 -7.40 -48.86 2.33
N PRO A 48 -7.76 -50.04 2.83
CA PRO A 48 -7.49 -50.42 4.20
C PRO A 48 -6.10 -51.08 4.26
N SER A 49 -5.19 -50.59 5.11
CA SER A 49 -4.26 -51.42 5.89
C SER A 49 -3.14 -50.58 6.51
N GLY A 50 -3.05 -50.64 7.84
CA GLY A 50 -1.75 -50.80 8.49
C GLY A 50 -1.14 -49.57 9.18
N SER A 51 -1.13 -49.65 10.52
CA SER A 51 -0.23 -48.96 11.46
C SER A 51 -0.54 -47.52 11.89
N ALA A 52 -1.16 -47.47 13.06
CA ALA A 52 -1.43 -46.29 13.87
C ALA A 52 -0.14 -45.69 14.46
N VAL A 53 0.14 -44.44 14.10
CA VAL A 53 0.94 -43.50 14.89
C VAL A 53 0.02 -42.32 15.21
N PRO A 54 -0.13 -41.89 16.49
CA PRO A 54 -1.03 -40.80 16.85
C PRO A 54 -0.44 -39.46 16.38
N ALA A 55 -0.74 -39.10 15.13
CA ALA A 55 -0.41 -37.81 14.57
C ALA A 55 -1.21 -36.72 15.29
N ARG A 56 -0.49 -35.74 15.84
CA ARG A 56 -1.01 -34.52 16.46
C ARG A 56 -2.04 -33.90 15.50
N GLN A 57 -3.33 -34.01 15.85
CA GLN A 57 -4.42 -33.41 15.09
C GLN A 57 -4.29 -31.89 15.16
N THR A 58 -3.54 -31.32 14.22
CA THR A 58 -3.74 -29.92 13.87
C THR A 58 -5.11 -29.88 13.22
N THR A 59 -6.10 -29.34 13.95
CA THR A 59 -7.44 -29.07 13.44
C THR A 59 -7.34 -28.04 12.33
N SER A 60 -6.93 -28.46 11.14
CA SER A 60 -6.93 -27.62 9.96
C SER A 60 -8.38 -27.42 9.58
N HIS A 61 -8.99 -26.34 10.05
CA HIS A 61 -10.29 -25.94 9.56
C HIS A 61 -10.22 -25.83 8.03
N PRO A 62 -11.18 -26.43 7.30
CA PRO A 62 -11.16 -26.40 5.85
C PRO A 62 -11.21 -24.95 5.37
N LYS A 63 -10.22 -24.55 4.57
CA LYS A 63 -10.17 -23.25 3.90
C LYS A 63 -11.27 -23.22 2.84
N SER A 64 -12.46 -22.82 3.24
CA SER A 64 -13.64 -22.73 2.39
C SER A 64 -14.16 -21.30 2.34
N LEU A 65 -14.82 -20.96 1.23
CA LEU A 65 -15.50 -19.67 1.09
C LEU A 65 -16.54 -19.48 2.20
N ALA A 66 -17.34 -20.50 2.51
CA ALA A 66 -18.34 -20.45 3.57
C ALA A 66 -17.74 -20.10 4.93
N ALA A 67 -16.58 -20.67 5.28
CA ALA A 67 -15.88 -20.32 6.52
C ALA A 67 -15.40 -18.85 6.54
N ALA A 68 -14.88 -18.36 5.41
CA ALA A 68 -14.46 -16.96 5.29
C ALA A 68 -15.65 -15.98 5.38
N GLN A 69 -16.78 -16.32 4.77
CA GLN A 69 -18.02 -15.54 4.87
C GLN A 69 -18.55 -15.49 6.30
N ALA A 70 -18.60 -16.65 6.98
CA ALA A 70 -19.04 -16.75 8.36
C ALA A 70 -18.13 -15.93 9.30
N LEU A 71 -16.81 -15.99 9.09
CA LEU A 71 -15.86 -15.18 9.86
C LEU A 71 -16.09 -13.68 9.62
N LEU A 72 -16.19 -13.23 8.37
CA LEU A 72 -16.42 -11.80 8.10
C LEU A 72 -17.72 -11.30 8.75
N ALA A 73 -18.78 -12.11 8.72
CA ALA A 73 -20.05 -11.80 9.37
C ALA A 73 -19.89 -11.69 10.90
N SER A 74 -19.13 -12.58 11.53
CA SER A 74 -18.90 -12.55 12.99
C SER A 74 -18.02 -11.38 13.44
N LEU A 75 -17.15 -10.86 12.56
CA LEU A 75 -16.31 -9.69 12.84
C LEU A 75 -17.09 -8.36 12.76
N ARG A 76 -18.26 -8.32 12.12
CA ARG A 76 -19.06 -7.10 11.93
C ARG A 76 -19.26 -6.22 13.19
N PRO A 77 -19.72 -6.74 14.34
CA PRO A 77 -19.89 -5.92 15.55
C PRO A 77 -18.57 -5.30 16.03
N HIS A 78 -17.46 -6.04 15.93
CA HIS A 78 -16.13 -5.55 16.32
C HIS A 78 -15.60 -4.48 15.35
N ILE A 79 -15.81 -4.66 14.05
CA ILE A 79 -15.45 -3.66 13.03
C ILE A 79 -16.18 -2.35 13.31
N ARG A 80 -17.50 -2.41 13.57
CA ARG A 80 -18.30 -1.22 13.93
C ARG A 80 -17.81 -0.55 15.21
N ALA A 81 -17.49 -1.34 16.24
CA ALA A 81 -16.95 -0.79 17.49
C ALA A 81 -15.62 -0.05 17.28
N LEU A 82 -14.72 -0.61 16.46
CA LEU A 82 -13.45 0.04 16.13
C LEU A 82 -13.64 1.34 15.33
N LEU A 83 -14.58 1.36 14.38
CA LEU A 83 -14.88 2.56 13.59
C LEU A 83 -15.50 3.68 14.45
N ASN A 84 -16.35 3.31 15.40
CA ASN A 84 -17.03 4.22 16.32
C ASN A 84 -16.19 4.60 17.55
N SER A 85 -15.02 4.00 17.74
CA SER A 85 -14.13 4.40 18.83
C SER A 85 -13.60 5.80 18.55
N ASP A 86 -14.15 6.79 19.26
CA ASP A 86 -13.60 8.12 19.26
C ASP A 86 -12.26 8.07 19.98
N SER A 87 -11.21 8.53 19.30
CA SER A 87 -9.86 8.66 19.85
C SER A 87 -9.76 9.78 20.90
N ASP A 88 -10.84 10.04 21.64
CA ASP A 88 -11.03 11.15 22.59
C ASP A 88 -10.29 10.93 23.92
N SER A 89 -9.39 9.95 23.99
CA SER A 89 -8.59 9.68 25.20
C SER A 89 -7.49 10.73 25.48
N SER A 90 -7.46 11.86 24.76
CA SER A 90 -6.42 12.90 24.89
C SER A 90 -6.86 14.22 25.55
N SER A 91 -7.94 14.24 26.34
CA SER A 91 -8.21 15.39 27.22
C SER A 91 -8.28 15.03 28.70
N PRO A 92 -7.14 14.99 29.42
CA PRO A 92 -7.10 15.09 30.87
C PRO A 92 -6.87 16.56 31.29
N ALA A 93 -7.95 17.26 31.70
CA ALA A 93 -8.00 18.44 32.60
C ALA A 93 -9.19 19.34 32.21
N ASN A 94 -10.12 19.79 33.06
CA ASN A 94 -10.15 20.01 34.50
C ASN A 94 -11.62 20.00 34.97
N PRO A 95 -12.01 19.33 36.06
CA PRO A 95 -13.31 19.55 36.68
C PRO A 95 -13.24 20.82 37.55
N VAL A 96 -13.38 22.00 36.96
CA VAL A 96 -13.76 23.19 37.75
C VAL A 96 -15.28 23.21 37.82
N ARG A 97 -15.77 22.82 38.99
CA ARG A 97 -17.15 22.95 39.47
C ARG A 97 -17.61 24.41 39.34
N ASP A 98 -18.78 24.66 38.74
CA ASP A 98 -19.98 25.06 39.47
C ASP A 98 -21.13 25.44 38.50
N GLY A 99 -22.36 25.14 38.92
CA GLY A 99 -23.57 25.77 38.35
C GLY A 99 -24.52 24.82 37.64
N ALA A 100 -25.61 24.49 38.34
CA ALA A 100 -26.70 23.63 37.88
C ALA A 100 -27.38 24.16 36.60
N ALA A 101 -27.29 23.39 35.51
CA ALA A 101 -28.17 23.55 34.36
C ALA A 101 -28.65 22.18 33.85
N ARG A 102 -29.97 22.02 33.94
CA ARG A 102 -30.81 20.90 33.53
C ARG A 102 -30.49 20.45 32.10
N ARG A 103 -29.83 19.30 31.93
CA ARG A 103 -29.56 18.71 30.61
C ARG A 103 -30.85 18.10 30.06
N GLU A 104 -31.31 18.65 28.95
CA GLU A 104 -32.34 18.05 28.12
C GLU A 104 -31.85 16.71 27.58
N ILE A 105 -32.65 15.66 27.78
CA ILE A 105 -32.46 14.34 27.20
C ILE A 105 -32.86 14.46 25.73
N GLY A 106 -31.94 14.95 24.91
CA GLY A 106 -32.08 14.89 23.47
C GLY A 106 -31.99 13.44 23.02
N ASP A 107 -33.05 12.95 22.38
CA ASP A 107 -33.11 11.71 21.61
C ASP A 107 -32.10 11.78 20.45
N GLY A 108 -30.83 11.60 20.81
CA GLY A 108 -29.69 11.69 19.92
C GLY A 108 -29.48 10.36 19.23
N SER A 109 -30.21 10.13 18.13
CA SER A 109 -29.83 9.15 17.12
C SER A 109 -28.44 9.54 16.59
N ALA A 110 -27.40 9.02 17.25
CA ALA A 110 -26.01 9.24 16.88
C ALA A 110 -25.79 8.65 15.48
N ARG A 111 -25.88 9.50 14.46
CA ARG A 111 -25.57 9.11 13.08
C ARG A 111 -24.11 8.64 13.06
N SER A 112 -23.92 7.36 12.76
CA SER A 112 -22.60 6.76 12.56
C SER A 112 -21.80 7.64 11.59
N ARG A 113 -20.67 8.17 12.07
CA ARG A 113 -19.79 8.98 11.23
C ARG A 113 -19.10 8.06 10.24
N LYS A 114 -19.31 8.30 8.94
CA LYS A 114 -18.60 7.57 7.89
C LYS A 114 -17.10 7.87 7.94
N LEU A 115 -16.31 6.81 7.79
CA LEU A 115 -14.86 6.89 7.75
C LEU A 115 -14.40 7.56 6.45
N LYS A 116 -13.58 8.60 6.55
CA LYS A 116 -13.08 9.36 5.41
C LYS A 116 -11.59 9.10 5.21
N LEU A 117 -11.22 8.57 4.05
CA LEU A 117 -9.85 8.25 3.71
C LEU A 117 -9.28 9.26 2.71
N LYS A 118 -8.19 9.93 3.07
CA LYS A 118 -7.45 10.76 2.12
C LYS A 118 -6.42 9.92 1.37
N LEU A 119 -6.42 10.00 0.04
CA LEU A 119 -5.39 9.37 -0.81
C LEU A 119 -4.32 10.43 -1.15
N ASN A 120 -3.30 10.54 -0.30
CA ASN A 120 -2.34 11.65 -0.35
C ASN A 120 -0.87 11.23 -0.53
N ARG A 121 -0.60 9.94 -0.73
CA ARG A 121 0.73 9.42 -1.07
C ARG A 121 0.67 8.64 -2.37
N MET A 122 1.67 8.83 -3.23
CA MET A 122 1.84 8.08 -4.47
C MET A 122 3.27 7.58 -4.57
N ASP A 123 3.45 6.37 -5.07
CA ASP A 123 4.77 5.78 -5.30
C ASP A 123 4.64 4.58 -6.25
N ILE A 124 5.75 3.93 -6.55
CA ILE A 124 5.80 2.67 -7.28
C ILE A 124 6.17 1.50 -6.37
N MET A 125 5.67 0.30 -6.68
CA MET A 125 6.19 -0.93 -6.05
C MET A 125 7.30 -1.51 -6.90
N LYS A 126 8.38 -1.95 -6.22
CA LYS A 126 9.56 -2.60 -6.81
C LYS A 126 10.18 -1.71 -7.92
N PRO A 127 10.79 -0.57 -7.55
CA PRO A 127 11.48 0.27 -8.52
C PRO A 127 12.54 -0.55 -9.24
N GLU A 128 12.59 -0.40 -10.57
CA GLU A 128 13.56 -1.05 -11.45
C GLU A 128 14.39 0.04 -12.13
N ARG A 129 15.67 -0.28 -12.40
CA ARG A 129 16.51 0.54 -13.28
C ARG A 129 16.01 0.42 -14.71
N ALA A 130 16.35 1.40 -15.54
CA ALA A 130 16.06 1.37 -16.96
C ALA A 130 16.46 0.02 -17.57
N PRO A 131 15.58 -0.69 -18.28
CA PRO A 131 15.95 -1.93 -18.94
C PRO A 131 17.03 -1.66 -19.97
N HIS A 132 18.02 -2.55 -20.04
CA HIS A 132 19.23 -2.39 -20.89
C HIS A 132 18.92 -2.11 -22.36
N ARG A 133 17.76 -2.55 -22.86
CA ARG A 133 17.32 -2.35 -24.26
C ARG A 133 16.86 -0.91 -24.57
N LEU A 134 16.62 -0.10 -23.54
CA LEU A 134 16.28 1.32 -23.69
C LEU A 134 17.50 2.22 -23.56
N ARG A 135 18.65 1.68 -23.16
CA ARG A 135 19.92 2.41 -23.23
C ARG A 135 20.30 2.44 -24.70
N SER A 136 20.27 3.61 -25.31
CA SER A 136 20.84 3.74 -26.64
C SER A 136 22.36 3.58 -26.52
N ASP A 137 23.03 2.97 -27.50
CA ASP A 137 24.50 2.82 -27.48
C ASP A 137 25.21 4.19 -27.39
N ALA A 138 24.51 5.28 -27.73
CA ALA A 138 24.98 6.66 -27.57
C ALA A 138 24.99 7.14 -26.10
N ASP A 139 24.14 6.59 -25.23
CA ASP A 139 24.05 7.00 -23.82
C ASP A 139 25.15 6.38 -22.95
N GLU A 140 25.81 5.30 -23.40
CA GLU A 140 26.84 4.60 -22.61
C GLU A 140 28.16 5.38 -22.51
N GLN A 141 28.42 6.33 -23.41
CA GLN A 141 29.69 7.07 -23.44
C GLN A 141 29.66 8.45 -22.75
N GLU A 142 28.50 9.05 -22.49
CA GLU A 142 28.44 10.48 -22.10
C GLU A 142 27.82 10.83 -20.74
N GLN A 143 27.27 9.88 -19.96
CA GLN A 143 26.61 10.24 -18.69
C GLN A 143 27.17 9.52 -17.47
N GLY A 144 28.03 10.24 -16.73
CA GLY A 144 28.31 9.96 -15.34
C GLY A 144 27.04 10.10 -14.50
N ALA A 145 26.50 8.97 -14.03
CA ALA A 145 25.70 8.74 -12.81
C ALA A 145 24.43 9.58 -12.50
N GLU A 146 24.19 10.74 -13.10
CA GLU A 146 23.13 11.67 -12.71
C GLU A 146 22.00 11.70 -13.74
N GLY A 147 21.14 10.69 -13.74
CA GLY A 147 19.96 10.71 -14.61
C GLY A 147 19.28 9.38 -14.87
N GLU A 148 19.67 8.29 -14.19
CA GLU A 148 19.04 6.99 -14.43
C GLU A 148 17.54 7.07 -14.07
N GLY A 149 16.69 7.07 -15.11
CA GLY A 149 15.25 7.14 -14.97
C GLY A 149 14.74 6.03 -14.04
N VAL A 150 13.79 6.38 -13.17
CA VAL A 150 13.17 5.43 -12.26
C VAL A 150 11.97 4.80 -12.98
N TYR A 151 11.94 3.48 -13.04
CA TYR A 151 10.87 2.72 -13.69
C TYR A 151 10.08 1.91 -12.68
N GLY A 152 8.78 1.75 -12.95
CA GLY A 152 7.85 1.01 -12.09
C GLY A 152 7.00 0.01 -12.85
N ARG A 153 6.57 -1.04 -12.15
CA ARG A 153 5.58 -2.01 -12.64
C ARG A 153 4.19 -1.80 -12.05
N VAL A 154 4.14 -1.28 -10.84
CA VAL A 154 2.88 -1.00 -10.14
C VAL A 154 2.95 0.42 -9.64
N LEU A 155 2.05 1.29 -10.11
CA LEU A 155 1.82 2.63 -9.57
C LEU A 155 0.71 2.51 -8.55
N TRP A 156 0.93 3.01 -7.34
CA TRP A 156 -0.07 2.96 -6.28
C TRP A 156 -0.22 4.33 -5.62
N VAL A 157 -1.41 4.55 -5.07
CA VAL A 157 -1.74 5.70 -4.24
C VAL A 157 -2.32 5.20 -2.93
N GLY A 158 -2.15 5.93 -1.83
CA GLY A 158 -2.63 5.49 -0.54
C GLY A 158 -2.68 6.62 0.47
N PRO A 159 -3.23 6.36 1.67
CA PRO A 159 -3.10 7.28 2.77
C PRO A 159 -1.66 7.39 3.24
N ASP A 160 -1.36 8.49 3.94
CA ASP A 160 -0.09 8.68 4.61
C ASP A 160 -0.03 7.85 5.88
N THR A 161 0.74 6.77 5.83
CA THR A 161 0.90 5.85 6.96
C THR A 161 2.09 6.18 7.85
N SER A 162 2.86 7.25 7.55
CA SER A 162 4.09 7.57 8.29
C SER A 162 3.87 7.85 9.77
N ASN A 163 2.69 8.36 10.13
CA ASN A 163 2.34 8.75 11.51
C ASN A 163 1.39 7.78 12.20
N ILE A 164 1.16 6.57 11.67
CA ILE A 164 0.18 5.63 12.26
C ILE A 164 0.59 5.19 13.67
N ASN A 165 1.90 5.10 13.94
CA ASN A 165 2.43 4.63 15.23
C ASN A 165 2.86 5.78 16.17
N VAL A 166 2.64 7.04 15.80
CA VAL A 166 3.05 8.19 16.63
C VAL A 166 1.86 8.60 17.51
N GLU A 167 1.93 8.28 18.80
CA GLU A 167 0.99 8.79 19.79
C GLU A 167 1.07 10.32 19.84
N GLY A 168 -0.09 10.99 19.81
CA GLY A 168 -0.17 12.46 19.86
C GLY A 168 0.14 13.20 18.55
N GLY A 169 0.18 12.52 17.40
CA GLY A 169 0.37 13.17 16.11
C GLY A 169 -0.75 14.17 15.77
N VAL A 170 -0.35 15.43 15.56
CA VAL A 170 -1.21 16.59 15.20
C VAL A 170 -2.03 16.29 13.94
N ASP A 171 -3.36 16.25 14.09
CA ASP A 171 -4.47 16.36 13.12
C ASP A 171 -4.43 15.62 11.77
N GLY A 172 -3.34 14.96 11.44
CA GLY A 172 -3.10 14.23 10.20
C GLY A 172 -3.69 12.83 10.26
N ASP A 173 -5.01 12.77 10.14
CA ASP A 173 -5.81 11.63 9.69
C ASP A 173 -6.09 10.52 10.74
N ALA A 174 -6.86 10.90 11.77
CA ALA A 174 -7.46 9.95 12.71
C ALA A 174 -8.25 8.83 12.00
N ASP A 175 -8.87 9.13 10.87
CA ASP A 175 -9.63 8.16 10.08
C ASP A 175 -8.68 7.15 9.39
N THR A 176 -7.51 7.57 8.88
CA THR A 176 -6.46 6.64 8.41
C THR A 176 -5.97 5.71 9.52
N ARG A 177 -5.76 6.22 10.76
CA ARG A 177 -5.38 5.36 11.89
C ARG A 177 -6.48 4.35 12.24
N ARG A 178 -7.74 4.80 12.30
CA ARG A 178 -8.91 3.93 12.52
C ARG A 178 -9.01 2.86 11.42
N LEU A 179 -8.91 3.25 10.15
CA LEU A 179 -8.93 2.34 9.02
C LEU A 179 -7.82 1.29 9.14
N HIS A 180 -6.59 1.74 9.42
CA HIS A 180 -5.46 0.83 9.60
C HIS A 180 -5.71 -0.15 10.76
N GLY A 181 -6.22 0.31 11.90
CA GLY A 181 -6.60 -0.55 13.02
C GLY A 181 -7.63 -1.61 12.64
N VAL A 182 -8.70 -1.23 11.93
CA VAL A 182 -9.72 -2.15 11.40
C VAL A 182 -9.10 -3.15 10.44
N CYS A 183 -8.29 -2.68 9.48
CA CYS A 183 -7.65 -3.54 8.49
C CYS A 183 -6.67 -4.54 9.12
N THR A 184 -5.86 -4.11 10.08
CA THR A 184 -4.96 -4.99 10.85
C THR A 184 -5.76 -6.00 11.67
N PHE A 185 -6.86 -5.59 12.31
CA PHE A 185 -7.74 -6.49 13.05
C PHE A 185 -8.31 -7.58 12.13
N ILE A 186 -8.94 -7.21 11.02
CA ILE A 186 -9.51 -8.17 10.06
C ILE A 186 -8.43 -9.11 9.52
N ASN A 187 -7.31 -8.57 9.05
CA ASN A 187 -6.22 -9.37 8.50
C ASN A 187 -5.71 -10.39 9.52
N ARG A 188 -5.51 -9.99 10.79
CA ARG A 188 -5.11 -10.88 11.87
C ARG A 188 -6.13 -11.98 12.13
N GLN A 189 -7.43 -11.65 12.23
CA GLN A 189 -8.48 -12.65 12.46
C GLN A 189 -8.53 -13.70 11.34
N PHE A 190 -8.34 -13.28 10.10
CA PHE A 190 -8.26 -14.19 8.95
C PHE A 190 -6.99 -15.04 8.93
N MET A 191 -5.85 -14.52 9.41
CA MET A 191 -4.62 -15.30 9.59
C MET A 191 -4.75 -16.32 10.73
N ASP A 192 -5.30 -15.90 11.87
CA ASP A 192 -5.53 -16.75 13.04
C ASP A 192 -6.50 -17.91 12.71
N ALA A 193 -7.49 -17.66 11.83
CA ALA A 193 -8.38 -18.69 11.29
C ALA A 193 -7.75 -19.59 10.21
N GLY A 194 -6.49 -19.35 9.83
CA GLY A 194 -5.78 -20.11 8.78
C GLY A 194 -6.28 -19.84 7.36
N LEU A 195 -7.11 -18.82 7.14
CA LEU A 195 -7.71 -18.50 5.85
C LEU A 195 -6.77 -17.69 4.96
N VAL A 196 -6.00 -16.77 5.55
CA VAL A 196 -4.96 -15.97 4.87
C VAL A 196 -3.58 -16.52 5.19
N MET A 197 -2.69 -16.54 4.20
CA MET A 197 -1.29 -16.92 4.43
C MET A 197 -0.51 -15.77 5.07
N ASP A 198 0.29 -16.08 6.09
CA ASP A 198 1.26 -15.13 6.63
C ASP A 198 2.45 -14.99 5.66
N GLU A 199 2.40 -13.93 4.83
CA GLU A 199 3.50 -13.58 3.92
C GLU A 199 4.67 -12.88 4.63
N ARG A 200 4.61 -12.69 5.95
CA ARG A 200 5.56 -11.90 6.77
C ARG A 200 5.77 -10.48 6.25
N ARG A 201 4.81 -9.95 5.50
CA ARG A 201 4.84 -8.61 4.95
C ARG A 201 3.91 -7.72 5.77
N PRO A 202 4.37 -6.54 6.22
CA PRO A 202 3.49 -5.57 6.84
C PRO A 202 2.34 -5.21 5.91
N LEU A 203 1.14 -5.07 6.46
CA LEU A 203 -0.01 -4.58 5.74
C LEU A 203 0.29 -3.18 5.17
N LYS A 204 0.03 -3.00 3.88
CA LYS A 204 0.20 -1.70 3.20
C LYS A 204 -1.11 -1.28 2.55
N LEU A 205 -1.75 -0.25 3.11
CA LEU A 205 -2.93 0.35 2.53
C LEU A 205 -2.55 1.11 1.26
N HIS A 206 -3.02 0.62 0.11
CA HIS A 206 -2.82 1.28 -1.18
C HIS A 206 -3.92 0.87 -2.16
N CYS A 207 -4.25 1.78 -3.07
CA CYS A 207 -5.02 1.55 -4.27
C CYS A 207 -4.05 1.50 -5.46
N THR A 208 -4.16 0.48 -6.29
CA THR A 208 -3.35 0.37 -7.50
C THR A 208 -3.94 1.23 -8.61
N ILE A 209 -3.14 2.12 -9.19
CA ILE A 209 -3.52 3.00 -10.32
C ILE A 209 -3.07 2.42 -11.66
N ALA A 210 -1.89 1.79 -11.69
CA ALA A 210 -1.43 1.09 -12.88
C ALA A 210 -0.68 -0.19 -12.49
N ASN A 211 -0.85 -1.26 -13.27
CA ASN A 211 -0.12 -2.51 -13.08
C ASN A 211 0.19 -3.17 -14.42
N THR A 212 1.48 -3.31 -14.73
CA THR A 212 1.97 -3.86 -15.99
C THR A 212 1.56 -5.32 -16.21
N THR A 213 1.16 -6.07 -15.17
CA THR A 213 0.68 -7.45 -15.33
C THR A 213 -0.62 -7.53 -16.14
N TYR A 214 -1.37 -6.43 -16.26
CA TYR A 214 -2.63 -6.37 -17.01
C TYR A 214 -2.46 -5.94 -18.47
N ARG A 215 -1.23 -5.76 -18.95
CA ARG A 215 -0.97 -5.29 -20.31
C ARG A 215 -1.63 -6.19 -21.36
N LYS A 216 -2.45 -5.57 -22.20
CA LYS A 216 -3.10 -6.15 -23.38
C LYS A 216 -2.68 -5.41 -24.66
N PRO A 217 -2.50 -6.11 -25.80
CA PRO A 217 -2.46 -7.58 -25.90
C PRO A 217 -1.27 -8.12 -25.10
N ARG A 218 -1.35 -9.37 -24.61
CA ARG A 218 -0.21 -10.00 -23.96
C ARG A 218 0.90 -10.14 -25.01
N PRO A 219 2.03 -9.42 -24.89
CA PRO A 219 3.06 -9.47 -25.90
C PRO A 219 3.62 -10.89 -26.00
N LYS A 220 3.86 -11.37 -27.22
CA LYS A 220 4.43 -12.70 -27.47
C LYS A 220 5.89 -12.84 -27.02
N SER A 221 6.52 -11.76 -26.53
CA SER A 221 7.94 -11.68 -26.15
C SER A 221 8.14 -10.98 -24.78
N HIS A 222 9.40 -10.82 -24.37
CA HIS A 222 9.82 -10.09 -23.16
C HIS A 222 9.24 -8.66 -23.03
N ALA A 223 8.64 -8.10 -24.08
CA ALA A 223 7.87 -6.85 -24.04
C ALA A 223 6.68 -6.88 -23.06
N HIS A 224 6.21 -8.06 -22.61
CA HIS A 224 5.18 -8.19 -21.57
C HIS A 224 5.57 -7.49 -20.25
N ASN A 225 6.87 -7.27 -20.06
CA ASN A 225 7.44 -6.76 -18.83
C ASN A 225 8.03 -5.36 -18.97
N LEU A 226 7.65 -4.59 -20.02
CA LEU A 226 8.09 -3.21 -20.14
C LEU A 226 7.52 -2.39 -18.97
N PRO A 227 8.36 -1.90 -18.04
CA PRO A 227 7.91 -1.03 -16.97
C PRO A 227 7.55 0.35 -17.55
N PHE A 228 6.76 1.12 -16.82
CA PHE A 228 6.49 2.52 -17.18
C PHE A 228 7.52 3.45 -16.53
N SER A 229 7.84 4.57 -17.19
CA SER A 229 8.74 5.58 -16.65
C SER A 229 8.04 6.38 -15.54
N TYR A 230 8.44 6.14 -14.29
CA TYR A 230 7.91 6.86 -13.14
C TYR A 230 8.37 8.31 -13.11
N SER A 231 9.60 8.57 -13.54
CA SER A 231 10.12 9.94 -13.68
C SER A 231 9.30 10.75 -14.69
N ALA A 232 8.90 10.15 -15.82
CA ALA A 232 8.01 10.80 -16.78
C ALA A 232 6.60 11.04 -16.21
N ILE A 233 6.07 10.13 -15.37
CA ILE A 233 4.81 10.37 -14.64
C ILE A 233 4.95 11.61 -13.76
N LEU A 234 6.01 11.72 -12.95
CA LEU A 234 6.23 12.87 -12.07
C LEU A 234 6.43 14.19 -12.83
N ALA A 235 7.04 14.14 -14.02
CA ALA A 235 7.22 15.31 -14.87
C ALA A 235 5.94 15.73 -15.62
N SER A 236 4.95 14.83 -15.74
CA SER A 236 3.76 15.04 -16.56
C SER A 236 2.87 16.20 -16.06
N PRO A 237 2.16 16.91 -16.96
CA PRO A 237 1.16 17.90 -16.56
C PRO A 237 0.07 17.33 -15.65
N ALA A 238 -0.32 16.06 -15.86
CA ALA A 238 -1.33 15.40 -15.05
C ALA A 238 -0.91 15.28 -13.59
N PHE A 239 0.35 14.93 -13.31
CA PHE A 239 0.85 14.89 -11.93
C PHE A 239 0.84 16.27 -11.27
N LYS A 240 1.19 17.33 -12.00
CA LYS A 240 1.15 18.71 -11.48
C LYS A 240 -0.24 19.14 -10.99
N THR A 241 -1.31 18.57 -11.55
CA THR A 241 -2.69 18.87 -11.10
C THR A 241 -3.04 18.26 -9.75
N ILE A 242 -2.36 17.19 -9.34
CA ILE A 242 -2.63 16.48 -8.09
C ILE A 242 -1.49 16.64 -7.08
N SER A 243 -0.36 17.23 -7.46
CA SER A 243 0.74 17.43 -6.54
C SER A 243 0.37 18.52 -5.55
N THR A 244 0.40 18.19 -4.25
CA THR A 244 0.24 19.21 -3.22
C THR A 244 1.52 20.05 -3.23
N SER A 245 1.45 21.27 -3.75
CA SER A 245 2.50 22.26 -3.56
C SER A 245 2.68 22.43 -2.06
N ARG A 246 3.77 21.89 -1.50
CA ARG A 246 3.92 21.73 -0.04
C ARG A 246 4.06 23.05 0.72
N ASN A 247 4.02 24.18 0.02
CA ASN A 247 3.98 25.54 0.56
C ASN A 247 3.73 26.50 -0.60
N ARG A 248 2.61 27.24 -0.59
CA ARG A 248 2.47 28.47 -1.39
C ARG A 248 2.63 29.74 -0.54
N ASP A 249 2.97 29.60 0.75
CA ASP A 249 3.14 30.74 1.67
C ASP A 249 4.60 31.12 1.95
N VAL A 250 5.55 30.64 1.16
CA VAL A 250 6.89 31.24 1.11
C VAL A 250 7.24 31.47 -0.36
N SER A 251 7.03 32.72 -0.78
CA SER A 251 7.50 33.31 -2.02
C SER A 251 8.97 32.96 -2.27
N ASP A 252 9.31 32.67 -3.54
CA ASP A 252 10.66 32.42 -4.06
C ASP A 252 11.32 31.08 -3.68
N SER A 253 11.04 30.03 -4.48
CA SER A 253 12.06 29.00 -4.83
C SER A 253 11.53 27.97 -5.86
N GLN A 254 11.71 28.27 -7.15
CA GLN A 254 11.58 27.27 -8.23
C GLN A 254 12.71 26.20 -8.22
N HIS A 255 13.67 26.25 -7.29
CA HIS A 255 14.85 25.36 -7.27
C HIS A 255 14.67 24.04 -6.49
N GLN A 256 13.61 23.85 -5.69
CA GLN A 256 13.56 22.71 -4.76
C GLN A 256 12.95 21.42 -5.33
N GLN A 257 12.19 21.48 -6.43
CA GLN A 257 11.61 20.27 -7.04
C GLN A 257 12.66 19.42 -7.76
N GLN A 258 13.79 20.02 -8.15
CA GLN A 258 14.96 19.34 -8.71
C GLN A 258 15.81 18.64 -7.61
N ALA A 259 15.71 19.09 -6.36
CA ALA A 259 16.47 18.54 -5.24
C ALA A 259 16.00 17.13 -4.79
N CYS A 260 14.74 16.76 -5.04
CA CYS A 260 14.25 15.40 -4.75
C CYS A 260 14.79 14.34 -5.72
N LEU A 261 15.13 14.76 -6.94
CA LEU A 261 15.76 13.91 -7.96
C LEU A 261 17.29 13.84 -7.78
N ASN A 262 17.89 14.87 -7.18
CA ASN A 262 19.35 14.99 -7.03
C ASN A 262 19.88 14.62 -5.64
N ARG A 263 19.05 14.15 -4.70
CA ARG A 263 19.52 13.82 -3.33
C ARG A 263 20.17 12.44 -3.25
N SER A 264 21.25 12.28 -4.01
CA SER A 264 22.20 11.17 -3.89
C SER A 264 23.62 11.71 -3.91
N GLU A 265 23.95 12.68 -3.05
CA GLU A 265 25.34 13.07 -2.79
C GLU A 265 25.72 13.04 -1.30
N ARG A 266 26.72 12.19 -1.06
CA ARG A 266 27.88 12.33 -0.17
C ARG A 266 27.67 12.98 1.20
N VAL A 267 27.64 12.10 2.21
CA VAL A 267 28.24 12.38 3.52
C VAL A 267 29.76 12.53 3.29
N VAL A 268 30.24 13.76 3.15
CA VAL A 268 31.67 14.06 3.27
C VAL A 268 32.00 14.05 4.75
N ILE A 269 32.64 12.98 5.21
CA ILE A 269 33.28 12.94 6.53
C ILE A 269 34.53 13.81 6.43
N ARG A 270 34.52 14.96 7.12
CA ARG A 270 35.74 15.64 7.57
C ARG A 270 36.26 14.88 8.79
N ASP A 271 37.48 14.36 8.73
CA ASP A 271 38.60 14.89 9.50
C ASP A 271 39.86 14.05 9.27
N GLY A 272 40.99 14.75 9.24
CA GLY A 272 42.31 14.14 9.20
C GLY A 272 42.73 13.62 10.56
N GLN A 273 43.46 12.51 10.56
CA GLN A 273 44.72 12.34 11.29
C GLN A 273 45.36 11.00 10.89
N MET A 274 46.63 11.06 10.49
CA MET A 274 47.49 9.91 10.28
C MET A 274 47.68 9.18 11.61
N GLY A 275 47.46 7.87 11.59
CA GLY A 275 47.63 7.01 12.75
C GLY A 275 49.07 6.52 12.95
N GLN A 276 49.26 5.78 14.05
CA GLN A 276 49.80 4.42 14.00
C GLN A 276 49.50 3.73 15.34
N VAL A 277 48.58 2.76 15.32
CA VAL A 277 48.45 1.75 16.38
C VAL A 277 48.33 0.41 15.69
N ASN A 278 49.32 -0.45 15.93
CA ASN A 278 49.32 -1.86 15.51
C ASN A 278 48.16 -2.58 16.19
N ILE A 279 47.28 -3.21 15.39
CA ILE A 279 46.28 -4.15 15.91
C ILE A 279 46.34 -5.46 15.15
N ASP A 280 46.32 -6.49 15.98
CA ASP A 280 46.45 -7.92 15.78
C ASP A 280 45.39 -8.53 14.85
N LYS A 281 45.77 -9.59 14.13
CA LYS A 281 44.95 -10.25 13.11
C LYS A 281 43.96 -11.23 13.72
N GLY A 282 42.80 -10.73 14.13
CA GLY A 282 41.62 -11.55 14.47
C GLY A 282 40.74 -11.85 13.25
N LYS A 283 40.63 -13.13 12.85
CA LYS A 283 39.67 -13.60 11.82
C LYS A 283 38.24 -13.56 12.37
N GLY A 284 37.53 -12.45 12.16
CA GLY A 284 36.08 -12.34 12.40
C GLY A 284 35.29 -12.49 11.10
N ASN A 285 34.32 -13.41 11.06
CA ASN A 285 33.32 -13.49 10.00
C ASN A 285 32.36 -12.30 10.09
N GLU A 286 32.74 -11.17 9.49
CA GLU A 286 31.83 -10.04 9.26
C GLU A 286 30.86 -10.40 8.13
N SER A 287 29.66 -10.79 8.53
CA SER A 287 28.49 -10.80 7.67
C SER A 287 28.17 -9.36 7.24
N LYS A 288 28.69 -8.96 6.09
CA LYS A 288 28.42 -7.66 5.45
C LYS A 288 26.91 -7.34 5.49
N PRO A 289 26.50 -6.17 5.99
CA PRO A 289 25.10 -5.77 5.95
C PRO A 289 24.67 -5.66 4.48
N LYS A 290 23.65 -6.44 4.09
CA LYS A 290 23.07 -6.42 2.75
C LYS A 290 22.62 -5.00 2.41
N GLU A 291 23.42 -4.32 1.60
CA GLU A 291 23.20 -3.04 0.94
C GLU A 291 22.05 -3.12 -0.09
N ARG A 292 20.84 -3.52 0.35
CA ARG A 292 19.65 -3.70 -0.51
C ARG A 292 18.60 -2.60 -0.35
N ALA A 293 18.93 -1.49 0.32
CA ALA A 293 18.00 -0.40 0.58
C ALA A 293 18.32 0.93 -0.14
N ARG A 294 19.44 1.02 -0.87
CA ARG A 294 19.80 2.22 -1.64
C ARG A 294 18.96 2.29 -2.91
N GLY A 295 17.83 3.01 -2.86
CA GLY A 295 17.05 3.35 -4.05
C GLY A 295 15.53 3.23 -3.95
N ARG A 296 14.95 2.90 -2.78
CA ARG A 296 13.50 3.08 -2.62
C ARG A 296 13.23 4.57 -2.40
N GLY A 297 12.67 5.21 -3.43
CA GLY A 297 12.18 6.58 -3.34
C GLY A 297 11.16 6.74 -2.20
N VAL A 298 11.14 7.93 -1.61
CA VAL A 298 10.12 8.30 -0.62
C VAL A 298 8.80 8.56 -1.36
N PRO A 299 7.65 8.02 -0.92
CA PRO A 299 6.37 8.31 -1.53
C PRO A 299 6.11 9.82 -1.67
N VAL A 300 5.76 10.24 -2.88
CA VAL A 300 5.50 11.66 -3.18
C VAL A 300 4.13 12.08 -2.65
N PRO A 301 3.99 13.29 -2.10
CA PRO A 301 2.71 13.79 -1.63
C PRO A 301 1.82 14.19 -2.82
N VAL A 302 0.56 13.80 -2.76
CA VAL A 302 -0.48 14.10 -3.76
C VAL A 302 -1.80 14.46 -3.07
N ASP A 303 -2.79 14.93 -3.82
CA ASP A 303 -4.18 15.06 -3.39
C ASP A 303 -5.09 14.44 -4.45
N LEU A 304 -5.58 13.23 -4.18
CA LEU A 304 -6.58 12.56 -5.00
C LEU A 304 -7.97 12.59 -4.34
N GLY A 305 -8.17 13.52 -3.41
CA GLY A 305 -9.41 13.72 -2.70
C GLY A 305 -9.58 12.81 -1.49
N VAL A 306 -10.81 12.85 -0.97
CA VAL A 306 -11.25 12.14 0.23
C VAL A 306 -12.37 11.17 -0.17
N TRP A 307 -12.26 9.94 0.32
CA TRP A 307 -13.14 8.83 -0.05
C TRP A 307 -13.86 8.31 1.18
N GLU A 308 -15.15 8.01 1.06
CA GLU A 308 -15.89 7.34 2.13
C GLU A 308 -15.64 5.84 2.06
N VAL A 309 -15.28 5.24 3.19
CA VAL A 309 -15.18 3.78 3.34
C VAL A 309 -16.49 3.29 3.95
N GLY A 310 -17.24 2.45 3.23
CA GLY A 310 -18.54 1.95 3.69
C GLY A 310 -18.65 0.44 3.86
N GLU A 311 -17.70 -0.33 3.33
CA GLU A 311 -17.77 -1.80 3.41
C GLU A 311 -16.42 -2.50 3.28
N VAL A 312 -16.37 -3.74 3.77
CA VAL A 312 -15.32 -4.72 3.48
C VAL A 312 -15.94 -5.84 2.65
N GLN A 313 -15.26 -6.24 1.58
CA GLN A 313 -15.72 -7.30 0.68
C GLN A 313 -14.74 -8.48 0.65
N ILE A 314 -15.29 -9.68 0.43
CA ILE A 314 -14.56 -10.84 -0.09
C ILE A 314 -14.84 -10.88 -1.58
N CYS A 315 -13.78 -10.87 -2.38
CA CYS A 315 -13.86 -10.84 -3.82
C CYS A 315 -13.20 -12.07 -4.42
N GLU A 316 -13.76 -12.58 -5.51
CA GLU A 316 -13.12 -13.62 -6.30
C GLU A 316 -11.99 -13.02 -7.17
N MET A 317 -10.82 -13.64 -7.11
CA MET A 317 -9.64 -13.15 -7.82
C MET A 317 -9.70 -13.52 -9.31
N GLY A 318 -9.52 -12.51 -10.17
CA GLY A 318 -9.48 -12.71 -11.63
C GLY A 318 -10.85 -12.66 -12.30
N SER A 319 -11.94 -12.55 -11.53
CA SER A 319 -13.27 -12.25 -12.04
C SER A 319 -13.53 -10.73 -12.06
N HIS A 320 -14.37 -10.30 -13.00
CA HIS A 320 -14.75 -8.90 -13.18
C HIS A 320 -16.25 -8.81 -13.47
N GLY A 321 -16.93 -7.89 -12.80
CA GLY A 321 -18.30 -7.50 -13.09
C GLY A 321 -18.40 -6.66 -14.37
N PRO A 322 -19.63 -6.26 -14.77
CA PRO A 322 -19.87 -5.49 -15.99
C PRO A 322 -19.16 -4.12 -16.01
N GLU A 323 -18.87 -3.55 -14.84
CA GLU A 323 -18.18 -2.26 -14.69
C GLU A 323 -16.68 -2.41 -14.39
N GLY A 324 -16.17 -3.66 -14.44
CA GLY A 324 -14.78 -4.01 -14.18
C GLY A 324 -14.40 -4.15 -12.70
N GLU A 325 -15.34 -3.97 -11.78
CA GLU A 325 -15.21 -4.29 -10.35
C GLU A 325 -14.93 -5.78 -10.14
N TYR A 326 -14.32 -6.15 -9.02
CA TYR A 326 -14.21 -7.58 -8.70
C TYR A 326 -15.58 -8.16 -8.34
N VAL A 327 -15.82 -9.44 -8.67
CA VAL A 327 -17.06 -10.10 -8.25
C VAL A 327 -17.03 -10.29 -6.74
N CYS A 328 -17.91 -9.58 -6.04
CA CYS A 328 -18.10 -9.68 -4.60
C CYS A 328 -18.88 -10.94 -4.25
N VAL A 329 -18.30 -11.81 -3.44
CA VAL A 329 -18.91 -13.06 -2.95
C VAL A 329 -19.39 -12.95 -1.49
N ALA A 330 -18.94 -11.93 -0.76
CA ALA A 330 -19.52 -11.51 0.52
C ALA A 330 -19.10 -10.09 0.87
N ARG A 331 -19.90 -9.43 1.72
CA ARG A 331 -19.64 -8.06 2.15
C ARG A 331 -20.09 -7.81 3.59
N CYS A 332 -19.46 -6.83 4.21
CA CYS A 332 -19.78 -6.33 5.54
C CYS A 332 -19.84 -4.80 5.50
N GLU A 333 -21.06 -4.27 5.55
CA GLU A 333 -21.35 -2.83 5.53
C GLU A 333 -21.38 -2.25 6.95
N PHE A 334 -20.84 -1.03 7.09
CA PHE A 334 -20.73 -0.30 8.35
C PHE A 334 -21.09 1.19 8.20
#